data_AF-A0A924MAZ6-F1
#
_entry.id   AF-A0A924MAZ6-F1
#
_cell.length_a   1.000
_cell.length_b   1.000
_cell.length_c   1.000
_cell.angle_alpha   90.00
_cell.angle_beta   90.00
_cell.angle_gamma   90.00
#
_symmetry.space_group_name_H-M   'P 1'
#
loop_
_entity.id
_entity.type
_entity.pdbx_description
1 polymer ?
#
loop_
_entity_poly.entity_id
_entity_poly.type
_entity_poly.pdbx_seq_one_letter_code
_entity_poly.pdbx_strand_id
1 'polypeptide(L)'
;MIKKYISPLFLSTRFYAALVLCVVLFLARFFITWLGDIPFLAVLVLGVIMVMDYILLFGKDKAIVAQRSMAERFSNGDDNEVRLDIKNRFSFTTQLQVIDEIPHQFQRRDVLF
;
A
#
# COMPACT_ATOMS: atom_id res chain seq x y z
N MET A 1 6.04 18.86 -4.83
CA MET A 1 5.54 18.55 -3.47
C MET A 1 4.31 17.63 -3.50
N ILE A 2 3.29 17.92 -4.33
CA ILE A 2 2.01 17.17 -4.39
C ILE A 2 2.17 15.69 -4.82
N LYS A 3 3.09 15.38 -5.75
CA LYS A 3 3.31 14.00 -6.25
C LYS A 3 3.66 12.99 -5.14
N LYS A 4 4.31 13.42 -4.06
CA LYS A 4 4.70 12.54 -2.94
C LYS A 4 3.50 11.96 -2.18
N TYR A 5 2.35 12.63 -2.22
CA TYR A 5 1.19 12.32 -1.39
C TYR A 5 0.01 11.71 -2.17
N ILE A 6 -0.02 11.84 -3.49
CA ILE A 6 -1.08 11.30 -4.35
C ILE A 6 -0.63 10.03 -5.08
N SER A 7 0.64 10.00 -5.54
CA SER A 7 1.15 8.86 -6.32
C SER A 7 1.16 7.52 -5.57
N PRO A 8 1.41 7.46 -4.25
CA PRO A 8 1.38 6.20 -3.51
C PRO A 8 0.00 5.89 -2.89
N LEU A 9 -1.04 6.69 -3.16
CA LEU A 9 -2.37 6.43 -2.66
C LEU A 9 -3.04 5.36 -3.54
N PHE A 10 -3.14 4.15 -3.01
CA PHE A 10 -3.83 3.04 -3.67
C PHE A 10 -5.14 2.74 -2.95
N LEU A 11 -6.25 3.18 -3.55
CA LEU A 11 -7.58 2.87 -3.02
C LEU A 11 -7.92 1.41 -3.38
N SER A 12 -8.25 0.62 -2.35
CA SER A 12 -8.61 -0.77 -2.53
C SER A 12 -9.99 -0.94 -3.18
N THR A 13 -10.25 -2.11 -3.77
CA THR A 13 -11.58 -2.48 -4.30
C THR A 13 -12.69 -2.32 -3.27
N ARG A 14 -12.39 -2.51 -1.98
CA ARG A 14 -13.35 -2.34 -0.87
C ARG A 14 -13.82 -0.89 -0.73
N PHE A 15 -12.92 0.08 -0.94
CA PHE A 15 -13.28 1.50 -0.93
C PHE A 15 -14.26 1.82 -2.07
N TYR A 16 -13.96 1.35 -3.29
CA TYR A 16 -14.85 1.53 -4.43
C TYR A 16 -16.21 0.85 -4.23
N ALA A 17 -16.23 -0.36 -3.66
CA ALA A 17 -17.49 -1.03 -3.32
C ALA A 17 -18.31 -0.25 -2.28
N ALA A 18 -17.66 0.30 -1.24
CA ALA A 18 -18.33 1.14 -0.25
C ALA A 18 -18.86 2.45 -0.86
N LEU A 19 -18.14 3.03 -1.81
CA LEU A 19 -18.57 4.22 -2.54
C LEU A 19 -19.80 3.92 -3.42
N VAL A 20 -19.79 2.80 -4.15
CA VAL A 20 -20.95 2.33 -4.91
C VAL A 20 -22.15 2.08 -3.98
N LEU A 21 -21.94 1.46 -2.82
CA LEU A 21 -22.99 1.28 -1.82
C LEU A 21 -23.58 2.62 -1.38
N CYS A 22 -22.76 3.64 -1.13
CA CYS A 22 -23.24 4.98 -0.80
C CYS A 22 -24.10 5.57 -1.93
N VAL A 23 -23.67 5.44 -3.18
CA VAL A 23 -24.45 5.89 -4.35
C VAL A 23 -25.80 5.17 -4.41
N VAL A 24 -25.81 3.84 -4.25
CA VAL A 24 -27.04 3.04 -4.24
C VAL A 24 -27.96 3.45 -3.09
N LEU A 25 -27.44 3.74 -1.90
CA LEU A 25 -28.22 4.25 -0.77
C LEU A 25 -28.86 5.60 -1.09
N PHE A 26 -28.15 6.50 -1.77
CA PHE A 26 -28.71 7.78 -2.22
C PHE A 26 -29.82 7.60 -3.26
N LEU A 27 -29.66 6.66 -4.20
CA LEU A 27 -30.70 6.33 -5.17
C LEU A 27 -31.92 5.70 -4.48
N ALA A 28 -31.70 4.77 -3.55
CA ALA A 28 -32.75 4.11 -2.79
C ALA A 28 -33.55 5.11 -1.94
N ARG A 29 -32.90 6.15 -1.39
CA ARG A 29 -33.55 7.23 -0.64
C ARG A 29 -34.70 7.88 -1.41
N PHE A 30 -34.60 8.00 -2.74
CA PHE A 30 -35.66 8.59 -3.56
C PHE A 30 -36.97 7.79 -3.49
N PHE A 31 -36.87 6.46 -3.44
CA PHE A 31 -38.02 5.57 -3.39
C PHE A 31 -38.45 5.24 -1.94
N ILE A 32 -37.49 5.30 -1.02
CA ILE A 32 -37.63 4.82 0.35
C ILE A 32 -37.50 6.00 1.31
N THR A 33 -38.64 6.59 1.68
CA THR A 33 -38.71 7.77 2.54
C THR A 33 -38.21 7.52 3.97
N TRP A 34 -38.30 6.29 4.49
CA TRP A 34 -37.78 5.95 5.83
C TRP A 34 -36.25 5.95 5.92
N LEU A 35 -35.55 5.94 4.78
CA LEU A 35 -34.08 5.91 4.74
C LEU A 35 -33.46 7.21 5.31
N GLY A 36 -34.24 8.30 5.33
CA GLY A 36 -33.90 9.54 6.03
C GLY A 36 -32.49 10.03 5.71
N ASP A 37 -31.66 10.12 6.73
CA ASP A 37 -30.29 10.65 6.66
C ASP A 37 -29.20 9.56 6.66
N ILE A 38 -29.59 8.28 6.60
CA ILE A 38 -28.65 7.14 6.57
C ILE A 38 -27.60 7.28 5.46
N PRO A 39 -27.94 7.67 4.20
CA PRO A 39 -26.94 7.81 3.14
C PRO A 39 -25.90 8.91 3.43
N PHE A 40 -26.30 10.00 4.10
CA PHE A 40 -25.36 11.05 4.52
C PHE A 40 -24.42 10.56 5.61
N LEU A 41 -24.95 9.83 6.60
CA LEU A 41 -24.12 9.23 7.65
C LEU A 41 -23.12 8.22 7.05
N ALA A 42 -23.54 7.41 6.08
CA ALA A 42 -22.67 6.46 5.40
C ALA A 42 -21.49 7.16 4.70
N VAL A 43 -21.75 8.27 4.00
CA VAL A 43 -20.68 9.07 3.37
C VAL A 43 -19.79 9.74 4.40
N LEU A 44 -20.36 10.27 5.49
CA LEU A 44 -19.57 10.86 6.58
C LEU A 44 -18.60 9.84 7.17
N VAL A 45 -19.08 8.64 7.49
CA VAL A 45 -18.26 7.54 8.02
C VAL A 45 -17.18 7.14 7.03
N LEU A 46 -17.52 6.97 5.75
CA LEU A 46 -16.54 6.64 4.71
C LEU A 46 -15.45 7.73 4.60
N GLY A 47 -15.84 9.01 4.67
CA GLY A 47 -14.92 10.15 4.67
C GLY A 47 -13.99 10.15 5.88
N VAL A 48 -14.51 9.93 7.08
CA VAL A 48 -13.70 9.84 8.31
C VAL A 48 -12.68 8.69 8.21
N ILE A 49 -13.12 7.51 7.76
CA ILE A 49 -12.24 6.36 7.56
C ILE A 49 -11.13 6.70 6.55
N MET A 50 -11.46 7.35 5.44
CA MET A 50 -10.49 7.75 4.42
C MET A 50 -9.44 8.73 4.98
N VAL A 51 -9.86 9.71 5.79
CA VAL A 51 -8.94 10.66 6.44
C VAL A 51 -8.06 9.95 7.46
N MET A 52 -8.62 9.05 8.25
CA MET A 52 -7.84 8.25 9.21
C MET A 52 -6.78 7.40 8.50
N ASP A 53 -7.15 6.72 7.41
CA ASP A 53 -6.23 5.90 6.62
C ASP A 53 -5.10 6.75 6.01
N TYR A 54 -5.44 7.93 5.49
CA TYR A 54 -4.47 8.89 4.98
C TYR A 54 -3.48 9.35 6.05
N ILE A 55 -3.96 9.73 7.24
CA ILE A 55 -3.12 10.14 8.37
C ILE A 55 -2.24 8.97 8.83
N LEU A 56 -2.78 7.76 8.86
CA LEU A 56 -2.04 6.57 9.27
C LEU A 56 -0.88 6.28 8.30
N LEU A 57 -1.12 6.43 6.99
CA LEU A 57 -0.14 6.15 5.95
C LEU A 57 0.94 7.23 5.85
N PHE A 58 0.57 8.52 5.91
CA PHE A 58 1.49 9.64 5.66
C PHE A 58 1.92 10.40 6.93
N GLY A 59 1.29 10.16 8.06
CA GLY A 59 1.58 10.86 9.31
C GLY A 59 2.91 10.46 9.95
N LYS A 60 3.53 9.36 9.51
CA LYS A 60 4.80 8.87 10.04
C LYS A 60 5.90 8.92 8.98
N ASP A 61 6.89 9.77 9.19
CA ASP A 61 8.08 9.80 8.34
C ASP A 61 8.90 8.51 8.50
N LYS A 62 9.38 7.98 7.37
CA LYS A 62 10.17 6.73 7.30
C LYS A 62 9.46 5.56 8.01
N ALA A 63 8.16 5.37 7.72
CA ALA A 63 7.34 4.34 8.37
C ALA A 63 7.87 2.91 8.15
N ILE A 64 8.50 2.65 6.99
CA ILE A 64 9.21 1.41 6.71
C ILE A 64 10.65 1.77 6.34
N VAL A 65 11.61 1.17 7.04
CA VAL A 65 13.04 1.34 6.78
C VAL A 65 13.60 -0.02 6.39
N ALA A 66 14.16 -0.12 5.19
CA ALA A 66 14.85 -1.31 4.73
C ALA A 66 16.32 -0.97 4.47
N GLN A 67 17.22 -1.82 4.93
CA GLN A 67 18.65 -1.73 4.67
C GLN A 67 19.15 -3.07 4.12
N ARG A 68 19.96 -3.01 3.08
CA ARG A 68 20.66 -4.16 2.50
C ARG A 68 22.11 -4.10 2.91
N SER A 69 22.61 -5.17 3.50
CA SER A 69 24.01 -5.36 3.84
C SER A 69 24.57 -6.51 3.02
N MET A 70 25.63 -6.22 2.26
CA MET A 70 26.30 -7.17 1.39
C MET A 70 27.76 -6.75 1.20
N ALA A 71 28.60 -7.68 0.74
CA ALA A 71 29.97 -7.35 0.36
C ALA A 71 30.01 -6.43 -0.86
N GLU A 72 31.04 -5.58 -0.96
CA GLU A 72 31.23 -4.67 -2.10
C GLU A 72 31.44 -5.41 -3.43
N ARG A 73 31.98 -6.63 -3.36
CA ARG A 73 32.16 -7.54 -4.50
C ARG A 73 31.70 -8.94 -4.12
N PHE A 74 30.95 -9.57 -5.01
CA PHE A 74 30.55 -10.96 -4.86
C PHE A 74 31.65 -11.89 -5.37
N SER A 75 31.88 -12.99 -4.64
CA SER A 75 32.67 -14.13 -5.12
C SER A 75 31.97 -14.77 -6.31
N ASN A 76 32.73 -15.18 -7.32
CA ASN A 76 32.21 -15.85 -8.51
C ASN A 76 32.07 -17.38 -8.32
N GLY A 77 32.58 -17.94 -7.23
CA GLY A 77 32.64 -19.39 -7.00
C GLY A 77 32.08 -19.84 -5.64
N ASP A 78 31.81 -18.91 -4.73
CA ASP A 78 31.27 -19.18 -3.39
C ASP A 78 29.91 -18.51 -3.17
N ASP A 79 29.20 -18.98 -2.14
CA ASP A 79 27.96 -18.35 -1.69
C ASP A 79 28.19 -16.93 -1.17
N ASN A 80 27.38 -15.99 -1.65
CA ASN A 80 27.44 -14.58 -1.24
C ASN A 80 26.32 -14.26 -0.26
N GLU A 81 26.67 -13.91 0.97
CA GLU A 81 25.69 -13.55 1.98
C GLU A 81 25.12 -12.15 1.72
N VAL A 82 23.79 -12.08 1.61
CA VAL A 82 23.03 -10.82 1.51
C VAL A 82 22.04 -10.77 2.67
N ARG A 83 22.16 -9.76 3.52
CA ARG A 83 21.25 -9.53 4.65
C ARG A 83 20.33 -8.35 4.36
N LEU A 84 19.04 -8.53 4.63
CA LEU A 84 18.00 -7.51 4.51
C LEU A 84 17.42 -7.21 5.89
N ASP A 85 17.72 -6.04 6.42
CA ASP A 85 17.18 -5.53 7.68
C ASP A 85 15.98 -4.63 7.41
N ILE A 86 14.78 -5.11 7.76
CA ILE A 86 13.52 -4.38 7.56
C ILE A 86 12.91 -4.03 8.90
N LYS A 87 12.63 -2.74 9.11
CA LYS A 87 11.99 -2.21 10.32
C LYS A 87 10.65 -1.57 9.96
N ASN A 88 9.58 -2.20 10.44
CA ASN A 88 8.24 -1.62 10.42
C ASN A 88 8.07 -0.70 11.65
N ARG A 89 7.81 0.59 11.40
CA ARG A 89 7.52 1.58 12.45
C ARG A 89 6.03 1.90 12.55
N PHE A 90 5.16 1.28 11.76
CA PHE A 90 3.73 1.40 11.96
C PHE A 90 3.30 0.78 13.30
N SER A 91 2.19 1.25 13.86
CA SER A 91 1.56 0.65 15.05
C SER A 91 0.80 -0.64 14.74
N PHE A 92 0.83 -1.09 13.49
CA PHE A 92 0.14 -2.27 12.99
C PHE A 92 1.09 -3.12 12.14
N THR A 93 0.77 -4.41 12.03
CA THR A 93 1.53 -5.35 11.21
C THR A 93 1.32 -5.06 9.74
N THR A 94 2.41 -4.97 8.97
CA THR A 94 2.39 -4.78 7.52
C THR A 94 2.89 -6.02 6.79
N GLN A 95 2.26 -6.36 5.67
CA GLN A 95 2.81 -7.33 4.72
C GLN A 95 3.67 -6.58 3.71
N LEU A 96 4.89 -7.08 3.49
CA LEU A 96 5.86 -6.44 2.60
C LEU A 96 6.30 -7.44 1.53
N GLN A 97 6.28 -6.98 0.28
CA GLN A 97 6.91 -7.67 -0.84
C GLN A 97 8.19 -6.91 -1.17
N VAL A 98 9.33 -7.58 -0.98
CA VAL A 98 10.65 -7.02 -1.28
C VAL A 98 11.09 -7.58 -2.61
N ILE A 99 11.40 -6.70 -3.55
CA ILE A 99 11.92 -7.06 -4.87
C ILE A 99 13.40 -6.67 -4.86
N ASP A 100 14.30 -7.65 -4.92
CA ASP A 100 15.74 -7.41 -5.11
C ASP A 100 16.10 -7.79 -6.55
N GLU A 101 16.78 -6.90 -7.26
CA GLU A 101 17.29 -7.19 -8.59
C GLU A 101 18.74 -7.68 -8.49
N ILE A 102 19.03 -8.77 -9.19
CA ILE A 102 20.38 -9.30 -9.29
C ILE A 102 21.22 -8.29 -10.09
N PRO A 103 22.50 -8.03 -9.74
CA PRO A 103 23.37 -7.18 -10.55
C PRO A 103 23.32 -7.56 -12.03
N HIS A 104 23.32 -6.56 -12.92
CA HIS A 104 23.17 -6.77 -14.38
C HIS A 104 24.14 -7.83 -14.95
N GLN A 105 25.32 -7.99 -14.34
CA GLN A 105 26.36 -8.95 -14.75
C GLN A 105 25.95 -10.42 -14.56
N PHE A 106 25.01 -10.71 -13.65
CA PHE A 106 24.48 -12.05 -13.37
C PHE A 106 23.17 -12.36 -14.12
N GLN A 107 22.64 -11.43 -14.94
CA GLN A 107 21.53 -11.71 -15.85
C GLN A 107 22.05 -12.54 -17.04
N ARG A 108 22.29 -13.85 -16.81
CA ARG A 108 22.64 -14.80 -17.88
C ARG A 108 21.52 -14.83 -18.91
N ARG A 109 21.86 -14.63 -20.18
CA ARG A 109 20.94 -14.72 -21.33
C ARG A 109 20.99 -16.06 -22.08
N ASP A 110 21.89 -16.95 -21.68
CA ASP A 110 22.26 -18.12 -22.49
C ASP A 110 22.15 -19.43 -21.69
N VAL A 111 20.94 -19.79 -21.27
CA VAL A 111 20.64 -21.14 -20.77
C VAL A 111 19.37 -21.66 -21.44
N LEU A 112 19.56 -22.52 -22.43
CA LEU A 112 18.60 -23.53 -22.86
C LEU A 112 18.79 -24.73 -21.92
N PHE A 113 17.69 -25.21 -21.33
CA PHE A 113 17.65 -26.51 -20.65
C PHE A 113 17.80 -27.64 -21.66
#